data_AF-A0A7K1KMG6-F1
#
_entry.id   AF-A0A7K1KMG6-F1
#
_cell.length_a   1.000
_cell.length_b   1.000
_cell.length_c   1.000
_cell.angle_alpha   90.00
_cell.angle_beta   90.00
_cell.angle_gamma   90.00
#
_symmetry.space_group_name_H-M   'P 1'
#
loop_
_entity.id
_entity.type
_entity.pdbx_description
1 polymer ?
#
loop_
_entity_poly.entity_id
_entity_poly.type
_entity_poly.pdbx_seq_one_letter_code
_entity_poly.pdbx_strand_id
1 'polypeptide(L)'
;MHTTELARSLKARFAGLEEARRPWLASWRELTDYMLPRKNSFTGADPLIARGRVGDERIFDSAPSHALELLASSLGGLLTNPAMPWFDIRARDPAQGDAGGVRAFLQQARDRMIALFNTEDTGFQTNVHELYLDVVLLGTAVMYVEADPDTVVSFRTRPLGEVFAAESVRGAVDTVYRRYVLTARQAAREWGAACSDATRRTAEERPDEKVEILHAVFPRTDRDPFALGAAHFPWASVYVETGADHVLEESGYLEMPYLVPRWAKAAGETYGRGPGQTALSDTRVLNAMARTALMAAEKMSDPPLMVPDDGFLGPVHSGPGGLSYYRAGSPDRIEALPVTVDLAATERMMEQRRQSIRRIFLGDQLAPDGPAVTATEAVIRQSERMRVLGPVLGRLQAEFLSPLIRRVFRIMLRAGALPPFPEGFGPDDIEVRYTSPVARAQKEFEARGLARTMEYLAPLVGSADPFGIMDNFATDRAARHVAELFGTPPDYLRPEAEVAQTRAEKTRTDETSRMVRVAAQVAETARVLAEAHTDRPSVLTDLWSLLAARFGDASPATRPDESDRAESHTAPDHAPDNGFGSAPTERGASHAG
;
A
#
# COMPACT_ATOMS: atom_id res chain seq x y z
N MET A 1 10.42 24.62 39.79
CA MET A 1 10.93 23.31 40.25
C MET A 1 10.45 22.18 39.35
N HIS A 2 9.17 21.79 39.40
CA HIS A 2 8.60 20.70 38.59
C HIS A 2 9.00 20.71 37.09
N THR A 3 8.91 21.87 36.42
CA THR A 3 9.30 22.01 35.00
C THR A 3 10.78 21.76 34.73
N THR A 4 11.69 22.25 35.57
CA THR A 4 13.15 22.01 35.46
C THR A 4 13.50 20.55 35.70
N GLU A 5 12.76 19.87 36.59
CA GLU A 5 12.91 18.45 36.86
C GLU A 5 12.42 17.58 35.69
N LEU A 6 11.27 17.94 35.10
CA LEU A 6 10.77 17.37 33.85
C LEU A 6 11.79 17.53 32.71
N ALA A 7 12.34 18.73 32.50
CA ALA A 7 13.36 18.98 31.47
C ALA A 7 14.60 18.07 31.62
N ARG A 8 15.11 17.90 32.85
CA ARG A 8 16.23 16.99 33.14
C ARG A 8 15.87 15.53 32.92
N SER A 9 14.67 15.10 33.33
CA SER A 9 14.17 13.74 33.11
C SER A 9 14.08 13.41 31.62
N LEU A 10 13.53 14.33 30.82
CA LEU A 10 13.46 14.21 29.36
C LEU A 10 14.86 14.18 28.73
N LYS A 11 15.80 15.03 29.16
CA LYS A 11 17.21 14.99 28.71
C LYS A 11 17.92 13.69 29.08
N ALA A 12 17.65 13.12 30.26
CA ALA A 12 18.22 11.84 30.69
C ALA A 12 17.68 10.67 29.84
N ARG A 13 16.37 10.61 29.59
CA ARG A 13 15.76 9.63 28.68
C ARG A 13 16.27 9.81 27.25
N PHE A 14 16.44 11.05 26.80
CA PHE A 14 17.00 11.37 25.49
C PHE A 14 18.44 10.87 25.30
N ALA A 15 19.33 11.04 26.28
CA ALA A 15 20.70 10.53 26.22
C ALA A 15 20.75 9.00 26.02
N GLY A 16 19.82 8.26 26.64
CA GLY A 16 19.66 6.82 26.41
C GLY A 16 19.24 6.48 24.96
N LEU A 17 18.41 7.32 24.33
CA LEU A 17 18.05 7.18 22.91
C LEU A 17 19.19 7.56 21.96
N GLU A 18 20.03 8.55 22.32
CA GLU A 18 21.23 8.88 21.54
C GLU A 18 22.23 7.71 21.52
N GLU A 19 22.47 7.08 22.67
CA GLU A 19 23.35 5.90 22.76
C GLU A 19 22.78 4.70 22.00
N ALA A 20 21.49 4.38 22.17
CA ALA A 20 20.83 3.30 21.43
C ALA A 20 20.85 3.52 19.90
N ARG A 21 20.85 4.78 19.44
CA ARG A 21 20.97 5.14 18.02
C ARG A 21 22.42 5.13 17.51
N ARG A 22 23.43 5.22 18.40
CA ARG A 22 24.85 5.41 18.05
C ARG A 22 25.41 4.41 17.03
N PRO A 23 25.11 3.09 17.06
CA PRO A 23 25.61 2.13 16.05
C PRO A 23 25.14 2.40 14.62
N TRP A 24 23.96 3.02 14.45
CA TRP A 24 23.34 3.25 13.14
C TRP A 24 23.96 4.43 12.39
N LEU A 25 24.48 5.42 13.13
CA LEU A 25 25.00 6.69 12.58
C LEU A 25 26.11 6.49 11.53
N ALA A 26 26.99 5.49 11.71
CA ALA A 26 28.05 5.19 10.77
C ALA A 26 27.50 4.69 9.42
N SER A 27 26.54 3.76 9.46
CA SER A 27 25.89 3.24 8.25
C SER A 27 25.08 4.31 7.52
N TRP A 28 24.29 5.12 8.25
CA TRP A 28 23.46 6.15 7.63
C TRP A 28 24.26 7.30 7.00
N ARG A 29 25.37 7.73 7.63
CA ARG A 29 26.32 8.68 7.00
C ARG A 29 26.82 8.15 5.66
N GLU A 30 27.35 6.94 5.66
CA GLU A 30 27.96 6.33 4.48
C GLU A 30 26.94 6.05 3.36
N LEU A 31 25.69 5.74 3.73
CA LEU A 31 24.57 5.64 2.79
C LEU A 31 24.27 6.98 2.12
N THR A 32 24.18 8.07 2.87
CA THR A 32 23.98 9.40 2.28
C THR A 32 25.17 9.81 1.41
N ASP A 33 26.40 9.59 1.87
CA ASP A 33 27.64 9.92 1.14
C ASP A 33 27.77 9.24 -0.23
N TYR A 34 27.25 8.02 -0.41
CA TYR A 34 27.38 7.25 -1.65
C TYR A 34 26.15 7.26 -2.56
N MET A 35 24.98 7.69 -2.06
CA MET A 35 23.72 7.56 -2.80
C MET A 35 22.89 8.84 -2.84
N LEU A 36 22.92 9.66 -1.79
CA LEU A 36 22.08 10.86 -1.70
C LEU A 36 22.67 11.93 -0.74
N PRO A 37 23.78 12.59 -1.10
CA PRO A 37 24.52 13.45 -0.16
C PRO A 37 23.70 14.64 0.36
N ARG A 38 22.78 15.15 -0.47
CA ARG A 38 21.76 16.16 -0.12
C ARG A 38 20.90 15.83 1.10
N LYS A 39 20.90 14.57 1.57
CA LYS A 39 20.19 14.11 2.77
C LYS A 39 21.08 13.78 3.97
N ASN A 40 22.39 14.02 3.93
CA ASN A 40 23.26 13.76 5.07
C ASN A 40 22.94 14.72 6.24
N SER A 41 22.11 14.21 7.17
CA SER A 41 21.68 14.89 8.40
C SER A 41 22.43 14.38 9.63
N PHE A 42 23.51 13.62 9.41
CA PHE A 42 24.21 12.87 10.45
C PHE A 42 25.61 13.41 10.77
N THR A 43 26.10 14.41 10.02
CA THR A 43 27.32 15.17 10.36
C THR A 43 27.19 15.87 11.71
N GLY A 44 28.23 15.81 12.55
CA GLY A 44 28.15 16.25 13.93
C GLY A 44 28.21 17.76 14.14
N ALA A 45 27.68 18.20 15.30
CA ALA A 45 27.74 19.54 15.91
C ALA A 45 27.14 20.72 15.12
N ASP A 46 27.48 20.91 13.84
CA ASP A 46 26.98 22.04 13.04
C ASP A 46 26.30 21.58 11.73
N PRO A 47 24.96 21.50 11.69
CA PRO A 47 24.19 21.20 10.49
C PRO A 47 24.39 22.22 9.35
N LEU A 48 24.93 23.42 9.59
CA LEU A 48 25.12 24.45 8.57
C LEU A 48 26.43 24.28 7.79
N ILE A 49 27.45 23.61 8.35
CA ILE A 49 28.71 23.33 7.63
C ILE A 49 28.51 22.32 6.48
N ALA A 50 27.48 21.46 6.60
CA ALA A 50 27.11 20.47 5.59
C ALA A 50 26.00 20.94 4.61
N ARG A 51 25.03 21.73 5.08
CA ARG A 51 23.90 22.21 4.23
C ARG A 51 24.39 23.12 3.11
N GLY A 52 24.14 22.72 1.86
CA GLY A 52 24.51 23.47 0.66
C GLY A 52 25.84 23.07 0.01
N ARG A 53 26.58 22.09 0.58
CA ARG A 53 27.64 21.38 -0.17
C ARG A 53 27.00 20.36 -1.12
N VAL A 54 27.68 20.07 -2.23
CA VAL A 54 27.23 19.04 -3.18
C VAL A 54 27.41 17.64 -2.57
N GLY A 55 28.56 17.38 -1.91
CA GLY A 55 28.82 16.16 -1.14
C GLY A 55 29.03 14.90 -1.99
N ASP A 56 29.23 15.07 -3.29
CA ASP A 56 29.35 14.03 -4.31
C ASP A 56 30.79 13.57 -4.54
N GLU A 57 31.77 14.01 -3.72
CA GLU A 57 33.20 13.69 -3.89
C GLU A 57 33.53 12.18 -3.75
N ARG A 58 32.54 11.38 -3.33
CA ARG A 58 32.60 9.91 -3.20
C ARG A 58 31.82 9.17 -4.31
N ILE A 59 31.10 9.88 -5.18
CA ILE A 59 30.21 9.33 -6.21
C ILE A 59 30.88 9.45 -7.60
N PHE A 60 31.53 8.37 -8.02
CA PHE A 60 32.13 8.18 -9.34
C PHE A 60 31.17 7.46 -10.33
N ASP A 61 30.11 6.81 -9.83
CA ASP A 61 29.05 6.20 -10.64
C ASP A 61 27.68 6.44 -9.99
N SER A 62 26.75 7.03 -10.74
CA SER A 62 25.43 7.48 -10.28
C SER A 62 24.32 6.44 -10.39
N ALA A 63 24.61 5.23 -10.87
CA ALA A 63 23.62 4.15 -10.95
C ALA A 63 22.93 3.80 -9.60
N PRO A 64 23.59 3.87 -8.42
CA PRO A 64 22.92 3.68 -7.12
C PRO A 64 21.88 4.77 -6.84
N SER A 65 22.22 6.04 -7.06
CA SER A 65 21.33 7.19 -6.86
C SER A 65 20.10 7.12 -7.77
N HIS A 66 20.31 6.83 -9.06
CA HIS A 66 19.21 6.67 -10.02
C HIS A 66 18.29 5.49 -9.65
N ALA A 67 18.84 4.37 -9.18
CA ALA A 67 18.05 3.21 -8.76
C ALA A 67 17.24 3.48 -7.47
N LEU A 68 17.81 4.22 -6.52
CA LEU A 68 17.13 4.74 -5.33
C LEU A 68 15.95 5.65 -5.70
N GLU A 69 16.18 6.64 -6.57
CA GLU A 69 15.16 7.62 -6.98
C GLU A 69 14.04 6.97 -7.81
N LEU A 70 14.35 5.98 -8.65
CA LEU A 70 13.36 5.18 -9.38
C LEU A 70 12.45 4.37 -8.43
N LEU A 71 13.02 3.70 -7.42
CA LEU A 71 12.23 2.95 -6.43
C LEU A 71 11.37 3.90 -5.57
N ALA A 72 11.91 5.02 -5.09
CA ALA A 72 11.15 6.00 -4.32
C ALA A 72 10.00 6.64 -5.13
N SER A 73 10.24 6.97 -6.40
CA SER A 73 9.21 7.46 -7.33
C SER A 73 8.12 6.42 -7.58
N SER A 74 8.52 5.16 -7.74
CA SER A 74 7.59 4.04 -7.94
C SER A 74 6.71 3.79 -6.73
N LEU A 75 7.25 3.89 -5.50
CA LEU A 75 6.45 3.79 -4.28
C LEU A 75 5.38 4.90 -4.23
N GLY A 76 5.74 6.14 -4.57
CA GLY A 76 4.76 7.24 -4.68
C GLY A 76 3.63 6.94 -5.67
N GLY A 77 3.98 6.49 -6.87
CA GLY A 77 3.02 6.11 -7.92
C GLY A 77 2.15 4.89 -7.57
N LEU A 78 2.61 4.01 -6.68
CA LEU A 78 1.89 2.80 -6.25
C LEU A 78 1.12 2.93 -4.93
N LEU A 79 1.45 3.91 -4.07
CA LEU A 79 0.89 4.05 -2.72
C LEU A 79 0.05 5.31 -2.50
N THR A 80 0.44 6.45 -3.07
CA THR A 80 -0.12 7.78 -2.75
C THR A 80 -0.32 8.65 -3.99
N ASN A 81 -0.64 8.01 -5.12
CA ASN A 81 -0.80 8.67 -6.42
C ASN A 81 -1.93 9.72 -6.38
N PRO A 82 -1.67 11.02 -6.64
CA PRO A 82 -2.70 12.07 -6.54
C PRO A 82 -3.82 11.91 -7.56
N ALA A 83 -3.56 11.30 -8.72
CA ALA A 83 -4.56 11.13 -9.79
C ALA A 83 -5.60 10.02 -9.51
N MET A 84 -5.42 9.22 -8.45
CA MET A 84 -6.31 8.10 -8.15
C MET A 84 -6.54 7.92 -6.65
N PRO A 85 -7.81 7.78 -6.19
CA PRO A 85 -8.12 7.37 -4.82
C PRO A 85 -7.34 6.11 -4.39
N TRP A 86 -6.43 6.28 -3.42
CA TRP A 86 -5.55 5.23 -2.86
C TRP A 86 -6.02 4.71 -1.48
N PHE A 87 -7.07 5.30 -0.92
CA PHE A 87 -7.77 4.80 0.26
C PHE A 87 -9.28 4.94 0.10
N ASP A 88 -10.02 4.25 0.96
CA ASP A 88 -11.48 4.24 1.01
C ASP A 88 -11.94 4.29 2.47
N ILE A 89 -13.13 4.85 2.70
CA ILE A 89 -13.72 5.01 4.04
C ILE A 89 -15.06 4.29 4.03
N ARG A 90 -15.27 3.39 5.00
CA ARG A 90 -16.42 2.48 5.03
C ARG A 90 -17.08 2.49 6.39
N ALA A 91 -18.35 2.10 6.45
CA ALA A 91 -18.94 1.65 7.69
C ALA A 91 -18.34 0.29 8.08
N ARG A 92 -18.22 0.05 9.39
CA ARG A 92 -17.79 -1.21 9.99
C ARG A 92 -18.85 -2.31 9.79
N ASP A 93 -20.12 -1.94 9.86
CA ASP A 93 -21.26 -2.74 9.42
C ASP A 93 -21.62 -2.38 7.96
N PRO A 94 -21.52 -3.32 7.01
CA PRO A 94 -21.95 -3.10 5.63
C PRO A 94 -23.42 -2.67 5.49
N ALA A 95 -24.33 -3.22 6.31
CA ALA A 95 -25.77 -2.94 6.19
C ALA A 95 -26.11 -1.48 6.58
N GLN A 96 -25.42 -0.95 7.59
CA GLN A 96 -25.46 0.46 7.95
C GLN A 96 -24.81 1.34 6.85
N GLY A 97 -23.75 0.85 6.21
CA GLY A 97 -23.05 1.54 5.12
C GLY A 97 -23.86 1.73 3.84
N ASP A 98 -24.79 0.81 3.53
CA ASP A 98 -25.66 0.90 2.35
C ASP A 98 -26.83 1.88 2.52
N ALA A 99 -27.13 2.32 3.73
CA ALA A 99 -28.11 3.37 3.99
C ALA A 99 -27.71 4.66 3.25
N GLY A 100 -28.61 5.21 2.43
CA GLY A 100 -28.27 6.26 1.45
C GLY A 100 -27.58 7.50 2.03
N GLY A 101 -27.96 7.92 3.24
CA GLY A 101 -27.31 9.02 3.97
C GLY A 101 -25.89 8.69 4.44
N VAL A 102 -25.67 7.47 4.95
CA VAL A 102 -24.34 6.98 5.38
C VAL A 102 -23.42 6.83 4.17
N ARG A 103 -23.89 6.24 3.08
CA ARG A 103 -23.13 6.12 1.83
C ARG A 103 -22.73 7.48 1.25
N ALA A 104 -23.65 8.45 1.25
CA ALA A 104 -23.38 9.82 0.79
C ALA A 104 -22.38 10.55 1.70
N PHE A 105 -22.50 10.39 3.02
CA PHE A 105 -21.54 10.91 4.00
C PHE A 105 -20.14 10.33 3.78
N LEU A 106 -20.02 9.00 3.68
CA LEU A 106 -18.74 8.29 3.52
C LEU A 106 -18.02 8.72 2.23
N GLN A 107 -18.77 8.84 1.13
CA GLN A 107 -18.24 9.35 -0.14
C GLN A 107 -17.74 10.80 0.02
N GLN A 108 -18.56 11.71 0.55
CA GLN A 108 -18.16 13.11 0.73
C GLN A 108 -16.97 13.27 1.68
N ALA A 109 -16.91 12.51 2.77
CA ALA A 109 -15.80 12.52 3.71
C ALA A 109 -14.50 12.05 3.05
N ARG A 110 -14.54 10.94 2.29
CA ARG A 110 -13.39 10.44 1.51
C ARG A 110 -12.95 11.46 0.47
N ASP A 111 -13.88 12.01 -0.30
CA ASP A 111 -13.56 12.90 -1.42
C ASP A 111 -12.98 14.24 -0.91
N ARG A 112 -13.45 14.76 0.24
CA ARG A 112 -12.80 15.89 0.96
C ARG A 112 -11.39 15.55 1.48
N MET A 113 -11.18 14.35 2.02
CA MET A 113 -9.84 13.93 2.47
C MET A 113 -8.86 13.79 1.30
N ILE A 114 -9.31 13.24 0.16
CA ILE A 114 -8.48 13.13 -1.06
C ILE A 114 -8.15 14.52 -1.62
N ALA A 115 -9.11 15.45 -1.61
CA ALA A 115 -8.84 16.85 -1.97
C ALA A 115 -7.74 17.45 -1.07
N LEU A 116 -7.84 17.30 0.25
CA LEU A 116 -6.83 17.78 1.20
C LEU A 116 -5.43 17.18 0.94
N PHE A 117 -5.31 15.86 0.71
CA PHE A 117 -4.03 15.23 0.35
C PHE A 117 -3.45 15.68 -1.01
N ASN A 118 -4.26 16.33 -1.85
CA ASN A 118 -3.85 16.87 -3.14
C ASN A 118 -3.70 18.40 -3.14
N THR A 119 -4.12 19.10 -2.08
CA THR A 119 -3.93 20.55 -1.92
C THR A 119 -2.46 20.87 -1.64
N GLU A 120 -1.86 21.70 -2.49
CA GLU A 120 -0.42 22.02 -2.47
C GLU A 120 0.03 22.62 -1.11
N ASP A 121 -0.77 23.52 -0.53
CA ASP A 121 -0.44 24.23 0.72
C ASP A 121 -0.24 23.30 1.93
N THR A 122 -0.89 22.14 1.94
CA THR A 122 -0.70 21.12 3.01
C THR A 122 0.71 20.52 2.98
N GLY A 123 1.38 20.58 1.83
CA GLY A 123 2.71 20.04 1.57
C GLY A 123 2.78 18.52 1.37
N PHE A 124 1.65 17.78 1.34
CA PHE A 124 1.67 16.32 1.37
C PHE A 124 2.49 15.68 0.24
N GLN A 125 2.20 16.02 -1.02
CA GLN A 125 2.81 15.39 -2.20
C GLN A 125 4.34 15.58 -2.24
N THR A 126 4.81 16.79 -1.91
CA THR A 126 6.24 17.10 -1.80
C THR A 126 6.90 16.31 -0.67
N ASN A 127 6.28 16.26 0.51
CA ASN A 127 6.86 15.63 1.69
C ASN A 127 6.81 14.09 1.64
N VAL A 128 5.80 13.49 0.98
CA VAL A 128 5.68 12.03 0.91
C VAL A 128 6.72 11.41 -0.03
N HIS A 129 7.10 12.09 -1.11
CA HIS A 129 8.23 11.65 -1.95
C HIS A 129 9.56 11.67 -1.17
N GLU A 130 9.80 12.74 -0.39
CA GLU A 130 10.96 12.84 0.50
C GLU A 130 11.01 11.68 1.52
N LEU A 131 9.85 11.25 2.06
CA LEU A 131 9.74 10.09 2.94
C LEU A 131 10.06 8.76 2.24
N TYR A 132 9.68 8.60 0.95
CA TYR A 132 10.03 7.39 0.20
C TYR A 132 11.54 7.30 -0.10
N LEU A 133 12.21 8.42 -0.37
CA LEU A 133 13.67 8.46 -0.49
C LEU A 133 14.35 8.03 0.82
N ASP A 134 13.88 8.54 1.97
CA ASP A 134 14.44 8.19 3.29
C ASP A 134 14.24 6.71 3.62
N VAL A 135 13.03 6.15 3.42
CA VAL A 135 12.73 4.77 3.83
C VAL A 135 13.45 3.74 2.97
N VAL A 136 13.70 4.04 1.69
CA VAL A 136 14.46 3.17 0.77
C VAL A 136 15.97 3.25 1.04
N LEU A 137 16.50 4.45 1.29
CA LEU A 137 17.93 4.64 1.56
C LEU A 137 18.33 4.15 2.96
N LEU A 138 17.69 4.71 3.98
CA LEU A 138 18.08 4.60 5.39
C LEU A 138 17.35 3.45 6.12
N GLY A 139 16.30 2.89 5.50
CA GLY A 139 15.44 1.86 6.08
C GLY A 139 14.39 2.35 7.06
N THR A 140 14.46 3.63 7.46
CA THR A 140 13.52 4.32 8.34
C THR A 140 13.32 5.74 7.83
N ALA A 141 12.08 6.23 7.85
CA ALA A 141 11.76 7.63 7.55
C ALA A 141 10.84 8.22 8.63
N VAL A 142 10.65 9.54 8.61
CA VAL A 142 9.79 10.23 9.59
C VAL A 142 8.95 11.30 8.91
N MET A 143 7.61 11.18 8.99
CA MET A 143 6.68 12.26 8.66
C MET A 143 6.02 12.78 9.94
N TYR A 144 6.08 14.09 10.12
CA TYR A 144 5.34 14.81 11.15
C TYR A 144 4.05 15.36 10.55
N VAL A 145 2.93 15.15 11.24
CA VAL A 145 1.59 15.55 10.77
C VAL A 145 0.91 16.37 11.86
N GLU A 146 0.63 17.63 11.57
CA GLU A 146 0.12 18.61 12.55
C GLU A 146 -1.21 19.20 12.10
N ALA A 147 -2.08 19.55 13.06
CA ALA A 147 -3.29 20.30 12.76
C ALA A 147 -2.91 21.77 12.53
N ASP A 148 -3.40 22.35 11.44
CA ASP A 148 -3.01 23.68 10.98
C ASP A 148 -4.25 24.57 10.81
N PRO A 149 -4.30 25.81 11.33
CA PRO A 149 -5.48 26.66 11.22
C PRO A 149 -5.88 27.01 9.78
N ASP A 150 -4.90 27.17 8.90
CA ASP A 150 -5.12 27.64 7.52
C ASP A 150 -5.40 26.48 6.56
N THR A 151 -4.62 25.40 6.63
CA THR A 151 -4.70 24.24 5.71
C THR A 151 -5.41 23.01 6.29
N VAL A 152 -5.93 23.10 7.52
CA VAL A 152 -6.46 22.00 8.36
C VAL A 152 -5.39 20.97 8.79
N VAL A 153 -4.47 20.57 7.90
CA VAL A 153 -3.35 19.66 8.21
C VAL A 153 -2.08 20.06 7.45
N SER A 154 -0.97 20.25 8.17
CA SER A 154 0.37 20.40 7.56
C SER A 154 1.17 19.09 7.66
N PHE A 155 1.74 18.65 6.53
CA PHE A 155 2.58 17.46 6.43
C PHE A 155 4.06 17.85 6.26
N ARG A 156 4.94 17.38 7.14
CA ARG A 156 6.35 17.80 7.20
C ARG A 156 7.26 16.59 7.43
N THR A 157 7.96 16.13 6.39
CA THR A 157 8.98 15.08 6.52
C THR A 157 10.19 15.64 7.27
N ARG A 158 10.73 14.87 8.21
CA ARG A 158 11.79 15.30 9.14
C ARG A 158 13.05 14.46 8.92
N PRO A 159 14.25 15.06 8.76
CA PRO A 159 15.47 14.30 8.56
C PRO A 159 15.72 13.33 9.72
N LEU A 160 16.01 12.06 9.40
CA LEU A 160 16.22 11.03 10.43
C LEU A 160 17.35 11.39 11.41
N GLY A 161 18.35 12.18 11.00
CA GLY A 161 19.39 12.71 11.88
C GLY A 161 18.86 13.54 13.06
N GLU A 162 17.75 14.26 12.89
CA GLU A 162 17.07 15.03 13.96
C GLU A 162 16.25 14.13 14.91
N VAL A 163 15.91 12.89 14.50
CA VAL A 163 14.83 12.10 15.14
C VAL A 163 15.33 10.81 15.81
N PHE A 164 14.79 10.52 16.98
CA PHE A 164 15.16 9.43 17.87
C PHE A 164 13.88 8.70 18.30
N ALA A 165 13.71 7.46 17.83
CA ALA A 165 12.52 6.66 18.11
C ALA A 165 12.75 5.65 19.24
N ALA A 166 11.67 5.24 19.91
CA ALA A 166 11.61 4.06 20.77
C ALA A 166 10.26 3.33 20.60
N GLU A 167 10.24 2.05 20.96
CA GLU A 167 9.06 1.19 20.79
C GLU A 167 8.29 0.96 22.09
N SER A 168 6.98 0.83 21.93
CA SER A 168 6.12 0.14 22.88
C SER A 168 6.52 -1.34 23.02
N VAL A 169 6.07 -1.98 24.10
CA VAL A 169 6.15 -3.44 24.32
C VAL A 169 5.53 -4.26 23.16
N ARG A 170 4.71 -3.64 22.30
CA ARG A 170 4.08 -4.26 21.11
C ARG A 170 4.88 -4.09 19.81
N GLY A 171 6.09 -3.50 19.84
CA GLY A 171 6.94 -3.29 18.66
C GLY A 171 6.49 -2.17 17.71
N ALA A 172 5.44 -1.44 18.08
CA ALA A 172 5.03 -0.19 17.43
C ALA A 172 5.77 0.98 18.06
N VAL A 173 6.23 1.94 17.24
CA VAL A 173 6.87 3.17 17.71
C VAL A 173 5.84 4.02 18.47
N ASP A 174 6.14 4.31 19.74
CA ASP A 174 5.27 5.07 20.65
C ASP A 174 5.96 6.31 21.23
N THR A 175 7.28 6.40 21.08
CA THR A 175 8.12 7.42 21.68
C THR A 175 8.97 8.02 20.57
N VAL A 176 8.89 9.33 20.39
CA VAL A 176 9.69 10.07 19.42
C VAL A 176 10.23 11.34 20.06
N TYR A 177 11.55 11.45 20.09
CA TYR A 177 12.28 12.66 20.47
C TYR A 177 12.87 13.27 19.20
N ARG A 178 12.74 14.58 19.01
CA ARG A 178 13.35 15.32 17.90
C ARG A 178 14.23 16.44 18.43
N ARG A 179 15.53 16.37 18.15
CA ARG A 179 16.53 17.39 18.47
C ARG A 179 16.83 18.20 17.22
N TYR A 180 16.52 19.50 17.26
CA TYR A 180 16.69 20.41 16.12
C TYR A 180 17.12 21.79 16.59
N VAL A 181 17.63 22.61 15.66
CA VAL A 181 18.22 23.91 15.97
C VAL A 181 17.43 25.02 15.28
N LEU A 182 17.09 26.06 16.04
CA LEU A 182 16.49 27.30 15.58
C LEU A 182 17.45 28.47 15.83
N THR A 183 17.19 29.64 15.25
CA THR A 183 17.80 30.87 15.78
C THR A 183 17.05 31.36 17.01
N ALA A 184 17.70 32.15 17.87
CA ALA A 184 17.05 32.76 19.02
C ALA A 184 15.85 33.64 18.61
N ARG A 185 15.94 34.37 17.48
CA ARG A 185 14.80 35.09 16.87
C ARG A 185 13.64 34.19 16.45
N GLN A 186 13.91 32.95 16.02
CA GLN A 186 12.86 31.99 15.69
C GLN A 186 12.20 31.44 16.96
N ALA A 187 12.99 31.00 17.95
CA ALA A 187 12.46 30.52 19.24
C ALA A 187 11.62 31.60 19.95
N ALA A 188 12.11 32.85 20.00
CA ALA A 188 11.39 33.98 20.58
C ALA A 188 10.15 34.43 19.77
N ARG A 189 10.00 34.01 18.51
CA ARG A 189 8.75 34.19 17.74
C ARG A 189 7.73 33.09 18.01
N GLU A 190 8.19 31.86 18.22
CA GLU A 190 7.32 30.69 18.45
C GLU A 190 6.76 30.69 19.88
N TRP A 191 7.63 30.80 20.90
CA TRP A 191 7.25 30.65 22.31
C TRP A 191 7.30 31.96 23.12
N GLY A 192 7.88 33.03 22.55
CA GLY A 192 7.83 34.39 23.11
C GLY A 192 8.26 34.47 24.58
N ALA A 193 7.29 34.75 25.47
CA ALA A 193 7.53 34.88 26.89
C ALA A 193 7.91 33.56 27.60
N ALA A 194 7.67 32.39 26.99
CA ALA A 194 8.03 31.09 27.56
C ALA A 194 9.47 30.64 27.26
N CYS A 195 10.20 31.37 26.40
CA CYS A 195 11.66 31.23 26.27
C CYS A 195 12.39 31.62 27.56
N SER A 196 13.50 30.96 27.87
CA SER A 196 14.29 31.28 29.08
C SER A 196 14.93 32.68 29.00
N ASP A 197 15.33 33.22 30.14
CA ASP A 197 16.06 34.50 30.22
C ASP A 197 17.33 34.53 29.35
N ALA A 198 17.99 33.38 29.18
CA ALA A 198 19.14 33.25 28.29
C ALA A 198 18.73 33.41 26.82
N THR A 199 17.75 32.62 26.36
CA THR A 199 17.24 32.70 24.98
C THR A 199 16.65 34.07 24.65
N ARG A 200 15.93 34.70 25.58
CA ARG A 200 15.33 36.02 25.36
C ARG A 200 16.40 37.11 25.15
N ARG A 201 17.41 37.18 26.03
CA ARG A 201 18.56 38.10 25.86
C ARG A 201 19.32 37.80 24.58
N THR A 202 19.57 36.52 24.26
CA THR A 202 20.21 36.15 22.99
C THR A 202 19.36 36.56 21.77
N ALA A 203 18.04 36.50 21.84
CA ALA A 203 17.17 36.95 20.74
C ALA A 203 17.21 38.48 20.52
N GLU A 204 17.47 39.26 21.57
CA GLU A 204 17.63 40.72 21.52
C GLU A 204 19.05 41.12 21.07
N GLU A 205 20.09 40.53 21.68
CA GLU A 205 21.50 40.87 21.44
C GLU A 205 22.07 40.26 20.15
N ARG A 206 21.74 38.98 19.89
CA ARG A 206 22.39 38.13 18.87
C ARG A 206 21.34 37.22 18.18
N PRO A 207 20.35 37.81 17.48
CA PRO A 207 19.13 37.13 17.00
C PRO A 207 19.31 35.89 16.10
N ASP A 208 20.49 35.73 15.48
CA ASP A 208 20.83 34.61 14.60
C ASP A 208 21.68 33.51 15.26
N GLU A 209 22.08 33.69 16.53
CA GLU A 209 22.68 32.63 17.36
C GLU A 209 21.71 31.45 17.53
N LYS A 210 22.29 30.26 17.73
CA LYS A 210 21.60 28.98 17.65
C LYS A 210 21.13 28.50 19.01
N VAL A 211 19.86 28.13 19.08
CA VAL A 211 19.22 27.52 20.25
C VAL A 211 18.78 26.12 19.85
N GLU A 212 19.22 25.12 20.61
CA GLU A 212 18.83 23.74 20.40
C GLU A 212 17.55 23.41 21.18
N ILE A 213 16.57 22.88 20.46
CA ILE A 213 15.25 22.51 20.94
C ILE A 213 15.12 20.99 20.88
N LEU A 214 14.64 20.41 21.97
CA LEU A 214 14.24 19.03 22.08
C LEU A 214 12.71 18.96 22.19
N HIS A 215 12.05 18.41 21.16
CA HIS A 215 10.64 18.07 21.20
C HIS A 215 10.49 16.60 21.59
N ALA A 216 9.85 16.30 22.72
CA ALA A 216 9.62 14.96 23.23
C ALA A 216 8.14 14.58 23.15
N VAL A 217 7.83 13.50 22.44
CA VAL A 217 6.48 12.92 22.34
C VAL A 217 6.51 11.46 22.83
N PHE A 218 5.64 11.13 23.76
CA PHE A 218 5.60 9.82 24.44
C PHE A 218 4.22 9.60 25.09
N PRO A 219 3.82 8.35 25.42
CA PRO A 219 2.50 8.11 26.01
C PRO A 219 2.43 8.57 27.48
N ARG A 220 1.35 9.25 27.87
CA ARG A 220 1.05 9.59 29.28
C ARG A 220 0.42 8.39 29.98
N THR A 221 1.02 7.96 31.09
CA THR A 221 0.46 6.91 32.00
C THR A 221 -0.41 7.50 33.11
N ASP A 222 -0.19 8.78 33.40
CA ASP A 222 -0.65 9.59 34.52
C ASP A 222 -1.79 10.55 34.11
N ARG A 223 -2.66 10.10 33.20
CA ARG A 223 -3.78 10.90 32.66
C ARG A 223 -5.13 10.45 33.21
N ASP A 224 -6.01 11.41 33.50
CA ASP A 224 -7.44 11.16 33.63
C ASP A 224 -8.09 11.15 32.23
N PRO A 225 -8.73 10.05 31.78
CA PRO A 225 -9.40 10.00 30.48
C PRO A 225 -10.62 10.94 30.32
N PHE A 226 -11.17 11.46 31.41
CA PHE A 226 -12.39 12.28 31.43
C PHE A 226 -12.13 13.77 31.64
N ALA A 227 -10.93 14.15 32.09
CA ALA A 227 -10.56 15.54 32.30
C ALA A 227 -10.26 16.28 30.99
N LEU A 228 -10.64 17.57 30.93
CA LEU A 228 -10.46 18.42 29.75
C LEU A 228 -9.09 19.10 29.74
N GLY A 229 -8.44 19.13 28.56
CA GLY A 229 -7.20 19.86 28.32
C GLY A 229 -6.04 19.00 27.81
N ALA A 230 -5.06 19.63 27.17
CA ALA A 230 -3.95 18.95 26.50
C ALA A 230 -3.08 18.08 27.44
N ALA A 231 -3.01 18.45 28.73
CA ALA A 231 -2.31 17.68 29.77
C ALA A 231 -2.89 16.27 30.00
N HIS A 232 -4.14 16.01 29.61
CA HIS A 232 -4.82 14.73 29.79
C HIS A 232 -4.90 13.88 28.51
N PHE A 233 -4.37 14.39 27.40
CA PHE A 233 -4.36 13.68 26.13
C PHE A 233 -3.42 12.45 26.19
N PRO A 234 -3.68 11.36 25.44
CA PRO A 234 -2.91 10.12 25.47
C PRO A 234 -1.40 10.27 25.22
N TRP A 235 -0.99 11.24 24.40
CA TRP A 235 0.41 11.53 24.10
C TRP A 235 0.80 12.87 24.71
N ALA A 236 1.89 12.90 25.48
CA ALA A 236 2.54 14.15 25.87
C ALA A 236 3.22 14.79 24.66
N SER A 237 3.31 16.12 24.68
CA SER A 237 4.12 16.92 23.76
C SER A 237 4.88 17.94 24.62
N VAL A 238 6.21 17.87 24.65
CA VAL A 238 7.02 18.75 25.51
C VAL A 238 8.17 19.33 24.70
N TYR A 239 8.25 20.66 24.63
CA TYR A 239 9.36 21.39 24.02
C TYR A 239 10.32 21.88 25.09
N VAL A 240 11.62 21.59 24.93
CA VAL A 240 12.67 21.87 25.93
C VAL A 240 13.87 22.55 25.27
N GLU A 241 14.35 23.65 25.85
CA GLU A 241 15.65 24.24 25.52
C GLU A 241 16.76 23.40 26.16
N THR A 242 17.56 22.69 25.36
CA THR A 242 18.55 21.74 25.90
C THR A 242 19.69 22.45 26.64
N GLY A 243 20.02 23.68 26.26
CA GLY A 243 21.06 24.49 26.90
C GLY A 243 20.67 25.07 28.28
N ALA A 244 19.38 25.23 28.55
CA ALA A 244 18.88 25.96 29.73
C ALA A 244 18.13 25.09 30.76
N ASP A 245 17.94 23.79 30.50
CA ASP A 245 17.04 22.90 31.26
C ASP A 245 15.61 23.50 31.39
N HIS A 246 15.14 24.20 30.36
CA HIS A 246 13.89 24.96 30.39
C HIS A 246 12.80 24.32 29.54
N VAL A 247 11.60 24.14 30.08
CA VAL A 247 10.41 23.72 29.32
C VAL A 247 9.77 24.97 28.71
N LEU A 248 9.68 25.01 27.38
CA LEU A 248 9.03 26.06 26.61
C LEU A 248 7.51 25.88 26.60
N GLU A 249 7.08 24.64 26.43
CA GLU A 249 5.67 24.28 26.25
C GLU A 249 5.46 22.85 26.75
N GLU A 250 4.41 22.64 27.55
CA GLU A 250 3.84 21.33 27.80
C GLU A 250 2.42 21.29 27.22
N SER A 251 2.19 20.32 26.34
CA SER A 251 0.98 20.11 25.57
C SER A 251 0.75 18.61 25.38
N GLY A 252 -0.05 18.22 24.39
CA GLY A 252 -0.31 16.82 24.09
C GLY A 252 -1.09 16.62 22.79
N TYR A 253 -1.19 15.36 22.37
CA TYR A 253 -1.96 14.98 21.18
C TYR A 253 -2.90 13.79 21.47
N LEU A 254 -4.04 13.77 20.78
CA LEU A 254 -5.02 12.68 20.85
C LEU A 254 -4.53 11.43 20.10
N GLU A 255 -3.88 11.62 18.94
CA GLU A 255 -3.17 10.60 18.19
C GLU A 255 -1.67 10.96 18.09
N MET A 256 -0.80 9.98 17.86
CA MET A 256 0.64 10.21 17.65
C MET A 256 0.88 11.13 16.44
N PRO A 257 1.62 12.26 16.57
CA PRO A 257 1.97 13.16 15.46
C PRO A 257 3.08 12.67 14.54
N TYR A 258 3.97 11.80 15.03
CA TYR A 258 5.12 11.29 14.28
C TYR A 258 4.84 9.90 13.70
N LEU A 259 4.85 9.80 12.38
CA LEU A 259 4.77 8.54 11.65
C LEU A 259 6.18 8.10 11.28
N VAL A 260 6.58 6.91 11.74
CA VAL A 260 7.95 6.39 11.59
C VAL A 260 7.95 5.06 10.84
N PRO A 261 7.64 5.05 9.52
CA PRO A 261 7.70 3.83 8.72
C PRO A 261 9.11 3.28 8.58
N ARG A 262 9.19 1.95 8.60
CA ARG A 262 10.41 1.18 8.34
C ARG A 262 10.22 0.28 7.14
N TRP A 263 11.27 0.06 6.36
CA TRP A 263 11.25 -0.83 5.19
C TRP A 263 11.19 -2.30 5.62
N ALA A 264 12.22 -2.76 6.33
CA ALA A 264 12.28 -4.04 7.00
C ALA A 264 12.98 -3.87 8.35
N LYS A 265 12.60 -4.66 9.37
CA LYS A 265 13.15 -4.60 10.74
C LYS A 265 13.60 -6.00 11.14
N ALA A 266 14.78 -6.13 11.77
CA ALA A 266 15.15 -7.39 12.43
C ALA A 266 14.49 -7.50 13.81
N ALA A 267 14.32 -8.72 14.31
CA ALA A 267 13.75 -8.94 15.65
C ALA A 267 14.64 -8.28 16.71
N GLY A 268 14.03 -7.51 17.63
CA GLY A 268 14.73 -6.80 18.71
C GLY A 268 15.26 -5.40 18.38
N GLU A 269 15.25 -4.94 17.12
CA GLU A 269 15.80 -3.63 16.74
C GLU A 269 14.73 -2.52 16.59
N THR A 270 15.05 -1.29 17.01
CA THR A 270 14.14 -0.13 16.86
C THR A 270 14.01 0.36 15.42
N TYR A 271 15.13 0.46 14.70
CA TYR A 271 15.20 1.05 13.36
C TYR A 271 15.12 -0.02 12.25
N GLY A 272 14.68 0.40 11.08
CA GLY A 272 14.63 -0.45 9.89
C GLY A 272 15.87 -0.34 9.00
N ARG A 273 16.03 -1.32 8.10
CA ARG A 273 17.03 -1.39 7.03
C ARG A 273 16.35 -1.38 5.65
N GLY A 274 16.88 -0.59 4.72
CA GLY A 274 16.35 -0.42 3.37
C GLY A 274 17.27 -0.99 2.28
N PRO A 275 16.82 -1.05 1.01
CA PRO A 275 17.61 -1.54 -0.12
C PRO A 275 18.96 -0.84 -0.28
N GLY A 276 19.06 0.44 0.10
CA GLY A 276 20.34 1.16 0.14
C GLY A 276 21.40 0.44 1.00
N GLN A 277 21.03 -0.06 2.19
CA GLN A 277 21.97 -0.79 3.06
C GLN A 277 22.38 -2.15 2.49
N THR A 278 21.53 -2.79 1.70
CA THR A 278 21.86 -4.02 0.96
C THR A 278 22.81 -3.72 -0.21
N ALA A 279 22.57 -2.64 -0.96
CA ALA A 279 23.37 -2.24 -2.12
C ALA A 279 24.73 -1.59 -1.74
N LEU A 280 24.89 -1.10 -0.51
CA LEU A 280 26.07 -0.35 -0.06
C LEU A 280 27.41 -1.06 -0.32
N SER A 281 27.47 -2.39 -0.22
CA SER A 281 28.68 -3.18 -0.51
C SER A 281 29.07 -3.11 -1.99
N ASP A 282 28.14 -3.38 -2.90
CA ASP A 282 28.34 -3.24 -4.34
C ASP A 282 28.62 -1.78 -4.73
N THR A 283 27.97 -0.81 -4.08
CA THR A 283 28.16 0.62 -4.33
C THR A 283 29.56 1.10 -3.96
N ARG A 284 30.13 0.67 -2.82
CA ARG A 284 31.53 0.95 -2.47
C ARG A 284 32.49 0.41 -3.55
N VAL A 285 32.26 -0.83 -3.99
CA VAL A 285 33.10 -1.51 -4.98
C VAL A 285 33.00 -0.83 -6.35
N LEU A 286 31.78 -0.50 -6.82
CA LEU A 286 31.55 0.18 -8.08
C LEU A 286 32.23 1.55 -8.13
N ASN A 287 32.13 2.36 -7.08
CA ASN A 287 32.78 3.67 -7.01
C ASN A 287 34.31 3.56 -6.94
N ALA A 288 34.85 2.56 -6.22
CA ALA A 288 36.28 2.29 -6.21
C ALA A 288 36.79 1.83 -7.59
N MET A 289 36.04 0.97 -8.28
CA MET A 289 36.36 0.52 -9.64
C MET A 289 36.31 1.68 -10.64
N ALA A 290 35.28 2.52 -10.62
CA ALA A 290 35.16 3.69 -11.49
C ALA A 290 36.34 4.66 -11.30
N ARG A 291 36.70 4.98 -10.05
CA ARG A 291 37.88 5.80 -9.72
C ARG A 291 39.18 5.17 -10.24
N THR A 292 39.36 3.86 -10.12
CA THR A 292 40.54 3.15 -10.63
C THR A 292 40.56 3.07 -12.16
N ALA A 293 39.40 2.93 -12.81
CA ALA A 293 39.26 2.92 -14.27
C ALA A 293 39.64 4.29 -14.87
N LEU A 294 39.20 5.39 -14.25
CA LEU A 294 39.62 6.75 -14.62
C LEU A 294 41.15 6.90 -14.51
N MET A 295 41.74 6.53 -13.37
CA MET A 295 43.21 6.56 -13.19
C MET A 295 43.99 5.66 -14.14
N ALA A 296 43.38 4.58 -14.64
CA ALA A 296 43.96 3.72 -15.67
C ALA A 296 43.88 4.37 -17.06
N ALA A 297 42.74 4.95 -17.41
CA ALA A 297 42.55 5.68 -18.67
C ALA A 297 43.45 6.92 -18.75
N GLU A 298 43.59 7.69 -17.67
CA GLU A 298 44.55 8.78 -17.53
C GLU A 298 45.98 8.31 -17.87
N LYS A 299 46.46 7.24 -17.24
CA LYS A 299 47.79 6.65 -17.47
C LYS A 299 47.97 5.96 -18.83
N MET A 300 46.89 5.70 -19.56
CA MET A 300 46.94 5.24 -20.95
C MET A 300 46.91 6.40 -21.95
N SER A 301 46.37 7.56 -21.55
CA SER A 301 46.34 8.78 -22.37
C SER A 301 47.59 9.64 -22.19
N ASP A 302 48.15 9.71 -20.99
CA ASP A 302 49.39 10.39 -20.63
C ASP A 302 50.25 9.43 -19.76
N PRO A 303 50.94 8.47 -20.39
CA PRO A 303 51.73 7.47 -19.67
C PRO A 303 53.00 8.08 -19.07
N PRO A 304 53.37 7.72 -17.82
CA PRO A 304 54.56 8.25 -17.18
C PRO A 304 55.83 7.85 -17.96
N LEU A 305 56.72 8.82 -18.16
CA LEU A 305 57.91 8.66 -18.98
C LEU A 305 59.07 8.06 -18.18
N MET A 306 59.70 7.04 -18.74
CA MET A 306 60.97 6.48 -18.29
C MET A 306 62.10 7.31 -18.90
N VAL A 307 62.92 7.92 -18.05
CA VAL A 307 64.05 8.78 -18.44
C VAL A 307 65.34 8.17 -17.89
N PRO A 308 66.39 7.96 -18.71
CA PRO A 308 67.72 7.58 -18.24
C PRO A 308 68.32 8.62 -17.28
N ASP A 309 68.97 8.15 -16.21
CA ASP A 309 69.57 9.00 -15.17
C ASP A 309 70.71 9.88 -15.74
N ASP A 310 71.52 9.33 -16.65
CA ASP A 310 72.55 10.04 -17.39
C ASP A 310 72.01 10.68 -18.70
N GLY A 311 72.20 12.00 -18.84
CA GLY A 311 72.39 12.65 -20.15
C GLY A 311 71.39 13.70 -20.61
N PHE A 312 70.23 13.88 -19.95
CA PHE A 312 69.21 14.85 -20.38
C PHE A 312 69.41 16.25 -19.75
N LEU A 313 70.19 17.10 -20.41
CA LEU A 313 70.55 18.46 -19.98
C LEU A 313 69.49 19.56 -20.27
N GLY A 314 68.24 19.20 -20.60
CA GLY A 314 67.21 20.17 -20.98
C GLY A 314 65.80 19.72 -20.62
N PRO A 315 64.83 20.66 -20.51
CA PRO A 315 63.45 20.34 -20.15
C PRO A 315 62.78 19.44 -21.21
N VAL A 316 62.14 18.37 -20.75
CA VAL A 316 61.39 17.45 -21.62
C VAL A 316 60.03 18.06 -21.94
N HIS A 317 59.75 18.26 -23.22
CA HIS A 317 58.47 18.79 -23.70
C HIS A 317 57.61 17.68 -24.30
N SER A 318 56.72 17.08 -23.51
CA SER A 318 55.75 16.05 -23.93
C SER A 318 54.50 16.61 -24.62
N GLY A 319 54.33 17.94 -24.67
CA GLY A 319 53.14 18.58 -25.23
C GLY A 319 53.02 18.46 -26.75
N PRO A 320 51.79 18.58 -27.32
CA PRO A 320 51.57 18.48 -28.76
C PRO A 320 52.45 19.46 -29.57
N GLY A 321 53.14 18.93 -30.59
CA GLY A 321 54.04 19.72 -31.45
C GLY A 321 55.46 19.91 -30.90
N GLY A 322 55.80 19.37 -29.73
CA GLY A 322 57.18 19.37 -29.21
C GLY A 322 58.13 18.55 -30.08
N LEU A 323 59.35 19.06 -30.32
CA LEU A 323 60.42 18.34 -31.00
C LEU A 323 61.36 17.70 -29.97
N SER A 324 61.41 16.37 -29.96
CA SER A 324 62.33 15.59 -29.12
C SER A 324 63.56 15.16 -29.90
N TYR A 325 64.74 15.62 -29.48
CA TYR A 325 66.03 15.27 -30.08
C TYR A 325 66.64 14.06 -29.37
N TYR A 326 67.08 13.05 -30.13
CA TYR A 326 67.79 11.88 -29.61
C TYR A 326 69.13 11.69 -30.32
N ARG A 327 70.09 11.04 -29.66
CA ARG A 327 71.39 10.71 -30.25
C ARG A 327 71.26 9.46 -31.10
N ALA A 328 71.41 9.60 -32.43
CA ALA A 328 71.48 8.46 -33.33
C ALA A 328 72.57 7.47 -32.89
N GLY A 329 72.21 6.20 -32.69
CA GLY A 329 73.12 5.15 -32.24
C GLY A 329 73.13 4.87 -30.73
N SER A 330 72.52 5.72 -29.88
CA SER A 330 72.30 5.35 -28.46
C SER A 330 71.10 4.41 -28.34
N PRO A 331 71.13 3.40 -27.44
CA PRO A 331 69.91 2.74 -27.00
C PRO A 331 69.04 3.73 -26.19
N ASP A 332 69.70 4.56 -25.38
CA ASP A 332 69.12 5.47 -24.38
C ASP A 332 68.19 6.50 -25.02
N ARG A 333 66.94 6.48 -24.59
CA ARG A 333 65.91 7.43 -24.99
C ARG A 333 64.84 7.51 -23.91
N ILE A 334 63.97 8.51 -24.03
CA ILE A 334 62.78 8.62 -23.20
C ILE A 334 61.68 7.74 -23.81
N GLU A 335 61.16 6.79 -23.05
CA GLU A 335 60.08 5.89 -23.48
C GLU A 335 58.89 5.97 -22.51
N ALA A 336 57.67 5.84 -23.00
CA ALA A 336 56.50 5.70 -22.15
C ALA A 336 56.54 4.36 -21.39
N LEU A 337 56.26 4.37 -20.08
CA LEU A 337 56.04 3.14 -19.33
C LEU A 337 54.84 2.39 -19.95
N PRO A 338 54.96 1.10 -20.34
CA PRO A 338 53.89 0.36 -21.00
C PRO A 338 52.75 -0.02 -20.05
N VAL A 339 51.88 0.96 -19.76
CA VAL A 339 50.64 0.77 -19.00
C VAL A 339 49.57 0.20 -19.93
N THR A 340 49.31 -1.10 -19.85
CA THR A 340 48.24 -1.78 -20.61
C THR A 340 47.19 -2.33 -19.65
N VAL A 341 45.95 -1.85 -19.77
CA VAL A 341 44.80 -2.28 -18.95
C VAL A 341 43.62 -2.59 -19.88
N ASP A 342 42.97 -3.74 -19.68
CA ASP A 342 41.71 -4.06 -20.39
C ASP A 342 40.54 -3.28 -19.76
N LEU A 343 40.37 -2.03 -20.21
CA LEU A 343 39.25 -1.18 -19.82
C LEU A 343 37.89 -1.79 -20.20
N ALA A 344 37.82 -2.65 -21.22
CA ALA A 344 36.59 -3.34 -21.61
C ALA A 344 36.25 -4.52 -20.67
N ALA A 345 37.23 -5.19 -20.06
CA ALA A 345 36.99 -6.08 -18.92
C ALA A 345 36.52 -5.30 -17.69
N THR A 346 37.17 -4.17 -17.37
CA THR A 346 36.79 -3.31 -16.24
C THR A 346 35.34 -2.84 -16.34
N GLU A 347 34.93 -2.30 -17.49
CA GLU A 347 33.55 -1.83 -17.70
C GLU A 347 32.53 -2.99 -17.68
N ARG A 348 32.86 -4.17 -18.22
CA ARG A 348 32.01 -5.38 -18.08
C ARG A 348 31.79 -5.76 -16.61
N MET A 349 32.82 -5.65 -15.77
CA MET A 349 32.71 -5.91 -14.33
C MET A 349 31.93 -4.79 -13.60
N MET A 350 32.06 -3.53 -14.02
CA MET A 350 31.29 -2.41 -13.47
C MET A 350 29.80 -2.54 -13.80
N GLU A 351 29.45 -2.86 -15.05
CA GLU A 351 28.05 -3.05 -15.46
C GLU A 351 27.40 -4.26 -14.75
N GLN A 352 28.14 -5.34 -14.48
CA GLN A 352 27.65 -6.43 -13.60
C GLN A 352 27.29 -5.92 -12.19
N ARG A 353 28.05 -4.98 -11.62
CA ARG A 353 27.71 -4.34 -10.33
C ARG A 353 26.51 -3.41 -10.46
N ARG A 354 26.41 -2.61 -11.53
CA ARG A 354 25.20 -1.79 -11.81
C ARG A 354 23.95 -2.66 -11.91
N GLN A 355 24.03 -3.83 -12.55
CA GLN A 355 22.93 -4.80 -12.66
C GLN A 355 22.62 -5.52 -11.34
N SER A 356 23.61 -5.73 -10.47
CA SER A 356 23.37 -6.18 -9.08
C SER A 356 22.58 -5.13 -8.30
N ILE A 357 23.04 -3.87 -8.33
CA ILE A 357 22.43 -2.73 -7.65
C ILE A 357 21.00 -2.49 -8.17
N ARG A 358 20.79 -2.42 -9.49
CA ARG A 358 19.44 -2.27 -10.10
C ARG A 358 18.47 -3.33 -9.60
N ARG A 359 18.89 -4.60 -9.49
CA ARG A 359 18.05 -5.70 -8.96
C ARG A 359 17.74 -5.57 -7.47
N ILE A 360 18.68 -5.07 -6.65
CA ILE A 360 18.43 -4.79 -5.21
C ILE A 360 17.36 -3.69 -5.04
N PHE A 361 17.36 -2.68 -5.92
CA PHE A 361 16.34 -1.63 -5.98
C PHE A 361 15.09 -2.01 -6.82
N LEU A 362 14.93 -3.29 -7.19
CA LEU A 362 13.79 -3.82 -7.98
C LEU A 362 13.60 -3.17 -9.36
N GLY A 363 14.67 -2.63 -9.95
CA GLY A 363 14.64 -1.91 -11.23
C GLY A 363 14.09 -2.74 -12.40
N ASP A 364 14.34 -4.05 -12.43
CA ASP A 364 13.81 -4.96 -13.45
C ASP A 364 12.27 -5.05 -13.39
N GLN A 365 11.70 -5.03 -12.18
CA GLN A 365 10.25 -5.03 -11.96
C GLN A 365 9.65 -3.63 -12.18
N LEU A 366 10.42 -2.57 -11.89
CA LEU A 366 9.98 -1.18 -11.98
C LEU A 366 10.23 -0.53 -13.35
N ALA A 367 10.84 -1.23 -14.29
CA ALA A 367 11.01 -0.79 -15.66
C ALA A 367 9.63 -0.42 -16.28
N PRO A 368 9.53 0.71 -17.02
CA PRO A 368 8.28 1.11 -17.65
C PRO A 368 7.87 0.11 -18.73
N ASP A 369 6.56 -0.13 -18.83
CA ASP A 369 5.99 -1.04 -19.83
C ASP A 369 6.16 -0.48 -21.25
N GLY A 370 6.56 -1.34 -22.18
CA GLY A 370 6.72 -0.98 -23.59
C GLY A 370 5.38 -0.60 -24.25
N PRO A 371 5.40 0.18 -25.34
CA PRO A 371 4.20 0.80 -25.95
C PRO A 371 3.20 -0.17 -26.60
N ALA A 372 3.37 -1.49 -26.44
CA ALA A 372 2.54 -2.54 -27.03
C ALA A 372 2.07 -3.61 -26.00
N VAL A 373 2.14 -3.31 -24.70
CA VAL A 373 1.68 -4.23 -23.63
C VAL A 373 0.15 -4.33 -23.62
N THR A 374 -0.37 -5.56 -23.55
CA THR A 374 -1.84 -5.79 -23.56
C THR A 374 -2.48 -5.47 -22.20
N ALA A 375 -3.77 -5.15 -22.18
CA ALA A 375 -4.47 -4.77 -20.95
C ALA A 375 -4.44 -5.88 -19.86
N THR A 376 -4.41 -7.16 -20.27
CA THR A 376 -4.28 -8.30 -19.34
C THR A 376 -2.86 -8.44 -18.82
N GLU A 377 -1.86 -8.29 -19.69
CA GLU A 377 -0.43 -8.35 -19.35
C GLU A 377 -0.02 -7.22 -18.40
N ALA A 378 -0.55 -6.01 -18.58
CA ALA A 378 -0.36 -4.89 -17.65
C ALA A 378 -0.84 -5.23 -16.23
N VAL A 379 -2.03 -5.83 -16.10
CA VAL A 379 -2.58 -6.27 -14.80
C VAL A 379 -1.73 -7.39 -14.18
N ILE A 380 -1.26 -8.35 -14.99
CA ILE A 380 -0.34 -9.40 -14.52
C ILE A 380 0.95 -8.77 -14.00
N ARG A 381 1.65 -7.93 -14.78
CA ARG A 381 2.89 -7.27 -14.36
C ARG A 381 2.71 -6.39 -13.12
N GLN A 382 1.58 -5.68 -13.01
CA GLN A 382 1.25 -4.90 -11.81
C GLN A 382 1.04 -5.79 -10.57
N SER A 383 0.41 -6.96 -10.75
CA SER A 383 0.30 -7.98 -9.71
C SER A 383 1.67 -8.54 -9.30
N GLU A 384 2.57 -8.81 -10.26
CA GLU A 384 3.92 -9.32 -9.96
C GLU A 384 4.79 -8.28 -9.23
N ARG A 385 4.76 -7.02 -9.67
CA ARG A 385 5.39 -5.87 -8.96
C ARG A 385 4.94 -5.82 -7.50
N MET A 386 3.64 -5.93 -7.25
CA MET A 386 3.07 -5.92 -5.89
C MET A 386 3.29 -7.21 -5.10
N ARG A 387 3.43 -8.36 -5.76
CA ARG A 387 3.80 -9.64 -5.13
C ARG A 387 5.21 -9.58 -4.55
N VAL A 388 6.16 -8.95 -5.26
CA VAL A 388 7.54 -8.73 -4.80
C VAL A 388 7.59 -7.68 -3.68
N LEU A 389 6.87 -6.56 -3.83
CA LEU A 389 6.83 -5.49 -2.83
C LEU A 389 5.97 -5.84 -1.58
N GLY A 390 5.14 -6.88 -1.64
CA GLY A 390 4.08 -7.21 -0.65
C GLY A 390 4.46 -7.10 0.83
N PRO A 391 5.57 -7.72 1.30
CA PRO A 391 6.00 -7.64 2.69
C PRO A 391 6.31 -6.22 3.17
N VAL A 392 6.84 -5.39 2.27
CA VAL A 392 7.16 -3.97 2.54
C VAL A 392 5.89 -3.12 2.50
N LEU A 393 5.03 -3.35 1.50
CA LEU A 393 3.73 -2.66 1.38
C LEU A 393 2.87 -2.89 2.62
N GLY A 394 2.84 -4.12 3.16
CA GLY A 394 2.14 -4.44 4.41
C GLY A 394 2.67 -3.66 5.61
N ARG A 395 4.00 -3.49 5.72
CA ARG A 395 4.61 -2.67 6.79
C ARG A 395 4.35 -1.18 6.60
N LEU A 396 4.48 -0.63 5.39
CA LEU A 396 4.16 0.76 5.09
C LEU A 396 2.67 1.06 5.30
N GLN A 397 1.78 0.11 5.00
CA GLN A 397 0.35 0.22 5.29
C GLN A 397 0.08 0.27 6.81
N ALA A 398 0.78 -0.53 7.61
CA ALA A 398 0.58 -0.60 9.06
C ALA A 398 1.26 0.54 9.84
N GLU A 399 2.49 0.93 9.47
CA GLU A 399 3.31 1.91 10.19
C GLU A 399 3.13 3.36 9.68
N PHE A 400 2.63 3.55 8.46
CA PHE A 400 2.46 4.89 7.85
C PHE A 400 1.05 5.14 7.31
N LEU A 401 0.60 4.43 6.26
CA LEU A 401 -0.62 4.84 5.54
C LEU A 401 -1.90 4.75 6.40
N SER A 402 -2.12 3.64 7.13
CA SER A 402 -3.32 3.51 7.97
C SER A 402 -3.32 4.47 9.17
N PRO A 403 -2.19 4.67 9.90
CA PRO A 403 -2.05 5.75 10.88
C PRO A 403 -2.28 7.16 10.29
N LEU A 404 -1.70 7.46 9.13
CA LEU A 404 -1.82 8.75 8.42
C LEU A 404 -3.28 9.11 8.16
N ILE A 405 -4.01 8.24 7.44
CA ILE A 405 -5.40 8.50 7.06
C ILE A 405 -6.28 8.62 8.32
N ARG A 406 -6.07 7.76 9.34
CA ARG A 406 -6.80 7.84 10.61
C ARG A 406 -6.55 9.15 11.37
N ARG A 407 -5.31 9.64 11.39
CA ARG A 407 -4.96 10.93 12.01
C ARG A 407 -5.59 12.10 11.26
N VAL A 408 -5.45 12.14 9.93
CA VAL A 408 -6.04 13.20 9.09
C VAL A 408 -7.56 13.24 9.25
N PHE A 409 -8.24 12.09 9.23
CA PHE A 409 -9.67 12.01 9.51
C PHE A 409 -10.05 12.61 10.87
N ARG A 410 -9.32 12.26 11.94
CA ARG A 410 -9.59 12.78 13.29
C ARG A 410 -9.21 14.26 13.48
N ILE A 411 -8.25 14.79 12.72
CA ILE A 411 -8.00 16.25 12.68
C ILE A 411 -9.16 16.97 11.95
N MET A 412 -9.54 16.51 10.76
CA MET A 412 -10.64 17.11 9.99
C MET A 412 -11.99 17.06 10.74
N LEU A 413 -12.22 15.99 11.51
CA LEU A 413 -13.35 15.86 12.42
C LEU A 413 -13.37 16.97 13.48
N ARG A 414 -12.23 17.22 14.15
CA ARG A 414 -12.10 18.29 15.16
C ARG A 414 -12.19 19.69 14.56
N ALA A 415 -11.72 19.86 13.33
CA ALA A 415 -11.78 21.13 12.60
C ALA A 415 -13.17 21.42 11.96
N GLY A 416 -14.13 20.50 12.06
CA GLY A 416 -15.43 20.64 11.39
C GLY A 416 -15.36 20.57 9.85
N ALA A 417 -14.24 20.11 9.29
CA ALA A 417 -13.99 20.05 7.85
C ALA A 417 -14.69 18.87 7.13
N LEU A 418 -15.26 17.93 7.88
CA LEU A 418 -16.07 16.82 7.37
C LEU A 418 -17.54 17.24 7.14
N PRO A 419 -18.31 16.51 6.31
CA PRO A 419 -19.77 16.66 6.28
C PRO A 419 -20.41 16.35 7.66
N PRO A 420 -21.64 16.82 7.94
CA PRO A 420 -22.36 16.44 9.16
C PRO A 420 -22.68 14.94 9.16
N PHE A 421 -22.58 14.31 10.33
CA PHE A 421 -22.85 12.87 10.48
C PHE A 421 -24.36 12.59 10.36
N PRO A 422 -24.77 11.51 9.66
CA PRO A 422 -26.15 11.02 9.66
C PRO A 422 -26.61 10.58 11.05
N GLU A 423 -27.93 10.60 11.27
CA GLU A 423 -28.53 10.07 12.50
C GLU A 423 -28.16 8.60 12.69
N GLY A 424 -27.73 8.26 13.91
CA GLY A 424 -27.34 6.89 14.26
C GLY A 424 -26.01 6.40 13.66
N PHE A 425 -25.18 7.28 13.06
CA PHE A 425 -23.85 6.93 12.56
C PHE A 425 -22.77 7.79 13.22
N GLY A 426 -21.78 7.16 13.87
CA GLY A 426 -20.75 7.84 14.67
C GLY A 426 -19.31 7.69 14.12
N PRO A 427 -18.34 8.46 14.69
CA PRO A 427 -16.94 8.39 14.29
C PRO A 427 -16.24 7.03 14.48
N ASP A 428 -16.74 6.19 15.40
CA ASP A 428 -16.16 4.88 15.69
C ASP A 428 -16.82 3.73 14.91
N ASP A 429 -17.93 4.00 14.21
CA ASP A 429 -18.53 3.09 13.22
C ASP A 429 -17.75 3.10 11.89
N ILE A 430 -16.79 4.01 11.75
CA ILE A 430 -16.01 4.20 10.52
C ILE A 430 -14.74 3.33 10.53
N GLU A 431 -14.58 2.55 9.47
CA GLU A 431 -13.34 1.85 9.16
C GLU A 431 -12.62 2.49 7.96
N VAL A 432 -11.37 2.91 8.19
CA VAL A 432 -10.46 3.39 7.16
C VAL A 432 -9.68 2.21 6.57
N ARG A 433 -9.78 2.00 5.26
CA ARG A 433 -9.04 0.96 4.52
C ARG A 433 -8.17 1.56 3.41
N TYR A 434 -6.86 1.27 3.45
CA TYR A 434 -5.99 1.45 2.29
C TYR A 434 -6.50 0.56 1.13
N THR A 435 -6.53 1.10 -0.09
CA THR A 435 -7.03 0.41 -1.28
C THR A 435 -5.93 0.40 -2.34
N SER A 436 -5.20 -0.71 -2.45
CA SER A 436 -4.08 -0.81 -3.39
C SER A 436 -4.55 -0.69 -4.85
N PRO A 437 -3.71 -0.15 -5.76
CA PRO A 437 -4.00 -0.15 -7.19
C PRO A 437 -4.30 -1.54 -7.76
N VAL A 438 -3.70 -2.61 -7.23
CA VAL A 438 -4.02 -4.00 -7.63
C VAL A 438 -5.42 -4.39 -7.18
N ALA A 439 -5.85 -4.05 -5.95
CA ALA A 439 -7.22 -4.30 -5.51
C ALA A 439 -8.27 -3.50 -6.30
N ARG A 440 -7.86 -2.42 -7.00
CA ARG A 440 -8.71 -1.71 -7.98
C ARG A 440 -8.69 -2.39 -9.35
N ALA A 441 -7.52 -2.77 -9.85
CA ALA A 441 -7.38 -3.49 -11.13
C ALA A 441 -8.08 -4.86 -11.10
N GLN A 442 -8.07 -5.55 -9.95
CA GLN A 442 -8.83 -6.78 -9.71
C GLN A 442 -10.34 -6.53 -9.80
N LYS A 443 -10.87 -5.51 -9.12
CA LYS A 443 -12.29 -5.12 -9.23
C LYS A 443 -12.70 -4.68 -10.64
N GLU A 444 -11.80 -4.05 -11.38
CA GLU A 444 -12.06 -3.73 -12.79
C GLU A 444 -12.06 -5.00 -13.67
N PHE A 445 -11.19 -5.97 -13.37
CA PHE A 445 -11.19 -7.28 -14.01
C PHE A 445 -12.46 -8.09 -13.67
N GLU A 446 -12.91 -8.10 -12.42
CA GLU A 446 -14.18 -8.67 -11.96
C GLU A 446 -15.37 -8.03 -12.69
N ALA A 447 -15.41 -6.70 -12.81
CA ALA A 447 -16.44 -5.98 -13.55
C ALA A 447 -16.44 -6.31 -15.06
N ARG A 448 -15.26 -6.49 -15.68
CA ARG A 448 -15.12 -6.99 -17.05
C ARG A 448 -15.57 -8.47 -17.17
N GLY A 449 -15.36 -9.28 -16.13
CA GLY A 449 -15.86 -10.66 -16.02
C GLY A 449 -17.38 -10.72 -15.99
N LEU A 450 -18.02 -9.85 -15.20
CA LEU A 450 -19.48 -9.69 -15.17
C LEU A 450 -20.03 -9.24 -16.55
N ALA A 451 -19.37 -8.28 -17.21
CA ALA A 451 -19.77 -7.87 -18.56
C ALA A 451 -19.71 -9.02 -19.57
N ARG A 452 -18.64 -9.84 -19.54
CA ARG A 452 -18.51 -11.06 -20.36
C ARG A 452 -19.54 -12.13 -20.00
N THR A 453 -19.86 -12.29 -18.73
CA THR A 453 -20.95 -13.17 -18.28
C THR A 453 -22.25 -12.77 -18.98
N MET A 454 -22.61 -11.48 -18.95
CA MET A 454 -23.81 -10.98 -19.63
C MET A 454 -23.75 -11.13 -21.16
N GLU A 455 -22.58 -10.94 -21.78
CA GLU A 455 -22.34 -11.16 -23.21
C GLU A 455 -22.58 -12.62 -23.64
N TYR A 456 -22.04 -13.58 -22.87
CA TYR A 456 -22.21 -15.03 -23.14
C TYR A 456 -23.61 -15.54 -22.79
N LEU A 457 -24.33 -14.89 -21.86
CA LEU A 457 -25.71 -15.24 -21.53
C LEU A 457 -26.74 -14.58 -22.46
N ALA A 458 -26.42 -13.48 -23.14
CA ALA A 458 -27.37 -12.76 -24.00
C ALA A 458 -28.06 -13.64 -25.08
N PRO A 459 -27.37 -14.57 -25.78
CA PRO A 459 -28.03 -15.50 -26.71
C PRO A 459 -29.09 -16.39 -26.04
N LEU A 460 -28.89 -16.78 -24.77
CA LEU A 460 -29.81 -17.62 -24.00
C LEU A 460 -31.08 -16.88 -23.54
N VAL A 461 -31.10 -15.55 -23.66
CA VAL A 461 -32.23 -14.68 -23.28
C VAL A 461 -33.04 -14.24 -24.51
N GLY A 462 -32.45 -14.29 -25.71
CA GLY A 462 -33.01 -13.64 -26.91
C GLY A 462 -33.75 -14.54 -27.91
N SER A 463 -33.54 -15.87 -27.91
CA SER A 463 -34.14 -16.77 -28.89
C SER A 463 -35.49 -17.34 -28.44
N ALA A 464 -36.54 -17.06 -29.21
CA ALA A 464 -37.64 -18.00 -29.34
C ALA A 464 -37.12 -19.19 -30.18
N ASP A 465 -36.66 -20.24 -29.51
CA ASP A 465 -36.08 -21.43 -30.15
C ASP A 465 -37.15 -22.16 -31.00
N PRO A 466 -37.06 -22.13 -32.35
CA PRO A 466 -38.07 -22.73 -33.21
C PRO A 466 -37.92 -24.25 -33.36
N PHE A 467 -36.84 -24.83 -32.80
CA PHE A 467 -36.42 -26.21 -33.08
C PHE A 467 -36.15 -27.04 -31.80
N GLY A 468 -36.27 -26.46 -30.61
CA GLY A 468 -36.05 -27.16 -29.33
C GLY A 468 -34.59 -27.57 -29.09
N ILE A 469 -33.64 -26.87 -29.71
CA ILE A 469 -32.20 -27.18 -29.59
C ILE A 469 -31.71 -26.94 -28.17
N MET A 470 -32.22 -25.88 -27.52
CA MET A 470 -31.87 -25.52 -26.15
C MET A 470 -32.41 -26.49 -25.08
N ASP A 471 -33.47 -27.24 -25.37
CA ASP A 471 -34.06 -28.21 -24.43
C ASP A 471 -33.12 -29.37 -24.09
N ASN A 472 -32.08 -29.60 -24.92
CA ASN A 472 -31.01 -30.56 -24.66
C ASN A 472 -30.06 -30.12 -23.53
N PHE A 473 -30.11 -28.84 -23.11
CA PHE A 473 -29.18 -28.26 -22.15
C PHE A 473 -29.90 -27.77 -20.90
N ALA A 474 -29.34 -28.07 -19.72
CA ALA A 474 -29.80 -27.51 -18.45
C ALA A 474 -29.38 -26.03 -18.34
N THR A 475 -30.13 -25.15 -19.01
CA THR A 475 -29.83 -23.71 -19.19
C THR A 475 -29.51 -22.98 -17.88
N ASP A 476 -30.19 -23.29 -16.78
CA ASP A 476 -29.90 -22.72 -15.46
C ASP A 476 -28.51 -23.11 -14.94
N ARG A 477 -28.13 -24.38 -15.07
CA ARG A 477 -26.80 -24.85 -14.66
C ARG A 477 -25.72 -24.31 -15.59
N ALA A 478 -25.99 -24.23 -16.89
CA ALA A 478 -25.11 -23.58 -17.84
C ALA A 478 -24.91 -22.09 -17.49
N ALA A 479 -25.98 -21.37 -17.14
CA ALA A 479 -25.91 -19.96 -16.79
C ALA A 479 -25.13 -19.69 -15.48
N ARG A 480 -25.36 -20.52 -14.43
CA ARG A 480 -24.54 -20.48 -13.20
C ARG A 480 -23.07 -20.79 -13.50
N HIS A 481 -22.80 -21.83 -14.31
CA HIS A 481 -21.42 -22.22 -14.64
C HIS A 481 -20.68 -21.19 -15.50
N VAL A 482 -21.36 -20.49 -16.42
CA VAL A 482 -20.77 -19.34 -17.14
C VAL A 482 -20.39 -18.21 -16.18
N ALA A 483 -21.21 -17.93 -15.16
CA ALA A 483 -20.89 -16.94 -14.14
C ALA A 483 -19.68 -17.38 -13.28
N GLU A 484 -19.58 -18.66 -12.91
CA GLU A 484 -18.41 -19.25 -12.24
C GLU A 484 -17.13 -19.14 -13.09
N LEU A 485 -17.19 -19.51 -14.37
CA LEU A 485 -16.04 -19.50 -15.30
C LEU A 485 -15.45 -18.10 -15.51
N PHE A 486 -16.26 -17.04 -15.44
CA PHE A 486 -15.81 -15.65 -15.49
C PHE A 486 -15.56 -15.02 -14.11
N GLY A 487 -15.63 -15.80 -13.02
CA GLY A 487 -15.28 -15.35 -11.67
C GLY A 487 -16.30 -14.40 -11.03
N THR A 488 -17.57 -14.46 -11.45
CA THR A 488 -18.64 -13.64 -10.86
C THR A 488 -18.95 -14.14 -9.44
N PRO A 489 -18.89 -13.27 -8.40
CA PRO A 489 -19.21 -13.69 -7.03
C PRO A 489 -20.64 -14.24 -6.89
N PRO A 490 -20.86 -15.28 -6.06
CA PRO A 490 -22.16 -15.95 -5.93
C PRO A 490 -23.25 -15.02 -5.40
N ASP A 491 -22.89 -13.97 -4.66
CA ASP A 491 -23.79 -12.94 -4.11
C ASP A 491 -24.60 -12.20 -5.19
N TYR A 492 -24.13 -12.19 -6.45
CA TYR A 492 -24.86 -11.63 -7.59
C TYR A 492 -25.91 -12.61 -8.18
N LEU A 493 -25.94 -13.87 -7.74
CA LEU A 493 -26.86 -14.90 -8.20
C LEU A 493 -27.96 -15.13 -7.16
N ARG A 494 -29.23 -14.96 -7.56
CA ARG A 494 -30.38 -15.25 -6.70
C ARG A 494 -30.42 -16.73 -6.27
N PRO A 495 -30.89 -17.04 -5.04
CA PRO A 495 -31.14 -18.41 -4.61
C PRO A 495 -32.11 -19.15 -5.55
N GLU A 496 -31.89 -20.45 -5.76
CA GLU A 496 -32.69 -21.24 -6.71
C GLU A 496 -34.18 -21.28 -6.37
N ALA A 497 -34.52 -21.31 -5.08
CA ALA A 497 -35.90 -21.24 -4.60
C ALA A 497 -36.59 -19.91 -4.98
N GLU A 498 -35.89 -18.77 -4.91
CA GLU A 498 -36.43 -17.46 -5.28
C GLU A 498 -36.64 -17.36 -6.81
N VAL A 499 -35.70 -17.91 -7.59
CA VAL A 499 -35.83 -17.98 -9.06
C VAL A 499 -37.00 -18.87 -9.47
N ALA A 500 -37.20 -20.01 -8.80
CA ALA A 500 -38.32 -20.92 -9.05
C ALA A 500 -39.67 -20.28 -8.70
N GLN A 501 -39.77 -19.58 -7.56
CA GLN A 501 -40.96 -18.81 -7.17
C GLN A 501 -41.27 -17.69 -8.19
N THR A 502 -40.28 -16.87 -8.50
CA THR A 502 -40.39 -15.77 -9.51
C THR A 502 -40.85 -16.31 -10.88
N ARG A 503 -40.42 -17.52 -11.27
CA ARG A 503 -40.87 -18.16 -12.52
C ARG A 503 -42.31 -18.66 -12.41
N ALA A 504 -42.69 -19.33 -11.34
CA ALA A 504 -44.06 -19.80 -11.13
C ALA A 504 -45.09 -18.64 -11.11
N GLU A 505 -44.71 -17.50 -10.55
CA GLU A 505 -45.51 -16.26 -10.59
C GLU A 505 -45.63 -15.70 -12.01
N LYS A 506 -44.53 -15.64 -12.77
CA LYS A 506 -44.54 -15.24 -14.19
C LYS A 506 -45.39 -16.17 -15.04
N THR A 507 -45.26 -17.49 -14.89
CA THR A 507 -46.07 -18.48 -15.62
C THR A 507 -47.56 -18.27 -15.35
N ARG A 508 -47.97 -18.14 -14.08
CA ARG A 508 -49.38 -17.85 -13.72
C ARG A 508 -49.87 -16.51 -14.29
N THR A 509 -49.01 -15.50 -14.33
CA THR A 509 -49.32 -14.18 -14.90
C THR A 509 -49.48 -14.26 -16.42
N ASP A 510 -48.62 -15.02 -17.11
CA ASP A 510 -48.70 -15.25 -18.55
C ASP A 510 -49.88 -16.15 -18.94
N GLU A 511 -50.20 -17.18 -18.15
CA GLU A 511 -51.40 -18.00 -18.31
C GLU A 511 -52.67 -17.15 -18.16
N THR A 512 -52.75 -16.34 -17.11
CA THR A 512 -53.86 -15.38 -16.93
C THR A 512 -53.93 -14.38 -18.10
N SER A 513 -52.78 -13.85 -18.54
CA SER A 513 -52.70 -12.89 -19.67
C SER A 513 -52.97 -13.52 -21.04
N ARG A 514 -52.80 -14.84 -21.18
CA ARG A 514 -53.21 -15.63 -22.35
C ARG A 514 -54.70 -15.95 -22.29
N MET A 515 -55.22 -16.37 -21.13
CA MET A 515 -56.65 -16.60 -20.91
C MET A 515 -57.47 -15.32 -21.16
N VAL A 516 -57.02 -14.15 -20.67
CA VAL A 516 -57.70 -12.86 -20.94
C VAL A 516 -57.67 -12.51 -22.44
N ARG A 517 -56.54 -12.73 -23.13
CA ARG A 517 -56.46 -12.50 -24.59
C ARG A 517 -57.34 -13.46 -25.40
N VAL A 518 -57.33 -14.75 -25.06
CA VAL A 518 -58.20 -15.76 -25.70
C VAL A 518 -59.67 -15.48 -25.39
N ALA A 519 -60.03 -15.12 -24.16
CA ALA A 519 -61.39 -14.76 -23.79
C ALA A 519 -61.87 -13.49 -24.52
N ALA A 520 -61.02 -12.48 -24.69
CA ALA A 520 -61.32 -11.31 -25.51
C ALA A 520 -61.55 -11.67 -26.99
N GLN A 521 -60.68 -12.48 -27.57
CA GLN A 521 -60.77 -12.93 -28.97
C GLN A 521 -61.98 -13.85 -29.21
N VAL A 522 -62.35 -14.67 -28.23
CA VAL A 522 -63.58 -15.48 -28.23
C VAL A 522 -64.82 -14.62 -28.05
N ALA A 523 -64.80 -13.58 -27.22
CA ALA A 523 -65.91 -12.63 -27.09
C ALA A 523 -66.11 -11.81 -28.38
N GLU A 524 -65.03 -11.42 -29.04
CA GLU A 524 -65.05 -10.71 -30.32
C GLU A 524 -65.64 -11.58 -31.44
N THR A 525 -65.17 -12.83 -31.58
CA THR A 525 -65.75 -13.78 -32.54
C THR A 525 -67.19 -14.18 -32.21
N ALA A 526 -67.55 -14.33 -30.92
CA ALA A 526 -68.93 -14.58 -30.51
C ALA A 526 -69.86 -13.41 -30.87
N ARG A 527 -69.40 -12.15 -30.78
CA ARG A 527 -70.18 -10.98 -31.19
C ARG A 527 -70.43 -10.98 -32.71
N VAL A 528 -69.38 -11.24 -33.50
CA VAL A 528 -69.47 -11.35 -34.97
C VAL A 528 -70.42 -12.47 -35.41
N LEU A 529 -70.43 -13.61 -34.70
CA LEU A 529 -71.36 -14.72 -34.99
C LEU A 529 -72.81 -14.39 -34.58
N ALA A 530 -73.01 -13.71 -33.45
CA ALA A 530 -74.35 -13.29 -33.00
C ALA A 530 -74.97 -12.21 -33.91
N GLU A 531 -74.16 -11.33 -34.49
CA GLU A 531 -74.58 -10.32 -35.47
C GLU A 531 -74.96 -10.93 -36.85
N ALA A 532 -74.70 -12.22 -37.09
CA ALA A 532 -74.74 -12.80 -38.44
C ALA A 532 -75.90 -13.75 -38.77
N HIS A 533 -76.64 -14.32 -37.80
CA HIS A 533 -77.58 -15.43 -38.07
C HIS A 533 -78.94 -15.30 -37.34
N THR A 534 -79.95 -14.79 -38.04
CA THR A 534 -81.37 -14.87 -37.62
C THR A 534 -82.29 -15.30 -38.77
N ASP A 535 -82.27 -16.58 -39.12
CA ASP A 535 -83.46 -17.22 -39.71
C ASP A 535 -83.42 -18.76 -39.63
N ARG A 536 -84.50 -19.36 -39.11
CA ARG A 536 -84.81 -20.82 -39.04
C ARG A 536 -83.90 -21.69 -38.13
N PRO A 537 -84.37 -22.89 -37.68
CA PRO A 537 -84.07 -23.37 -36.33
C PRO A 537 -83.00 -24.47 -36.19
N SER A 538 -82.48 -24.58 -34.95
CA SER A 538 -82.03 -25.84 -34.32
C SER A 538 -80.66 -26.46 -34.69
N VAL A 539 -79.69 -25.68 -35.21
CA VAL A 539 -78.29 -26.16 -35.31
C VAL A 539 -77.72 -26.55 -33.93
N LEU A 540 -78.13 -25.87 -32.85
CA LEU A 540 -77.67 -26.15 -31.48
C LEU A 540 -78.01 -27.57 -30.98
N THR A 541 -79.07 -28.19 -31.50
CA THR A 541 -79.48 -29.55 -31.07
C THR A 541 -78.63 -30.62 -31.74
N ASP A 542 -78.27 -30.43 -33.02
CA ASP A 542 -77.34 -31.31 -33.74
C ASP A 542 -75.89 -31.13 -33.25
N LEU A 543 -75.53 -29.93 -32.80
CA LEU A 543 -74.23 -29.68 -32.16
C LEU A 543 -74.16 -30.33 -30.76
N TRP A 544 -75.28 -30.41 -30.04
CA TRP A 544 -75.39 -31.17 -28.79
C TRP A 544 -75.36 -32.69 -29.00
N SER A 545 -75.98 -33.21 -30.06
CA SER A 545 -75.92 -34.66 -30.35
C SER A 545 -74.50 -35.08 -30.78
N LEU A 546 -73.79 -34.26 -31.55
CA LEU A 546 -72.37 -34.46 -31.89
C LEU A 546 -71.44 -34.37 -30.66
N LEU A 547 -71.76 -33.52 -29.67
CA LEU A 547 -71.03 -33.47 -28.39
C LEU A 547 -71.34 -34.68 -27.50
N ALA A 548 -72.62 -35.10 -27.41
CA ALA A 548 -73.02 -36.27 -26.62
C ALA A 548 -72.41 -37.57 -27.17
N ALA A 549 -72.39 -37.74 -28.50
CA ALA A 549 -71.74 -38.88 -29.16
C ALA A 549 -70.21 -38.95 -28.91
N ARG A 550 -69.59 -37.86 -28.46
CA ARG A 550 -68.17 -37.82 -28.08
C ARG A 550 -67.91 -38.25 -26.62
N PHE A 551 -68.96 -38.52 -25.84
CA PHE A 551 -68.89 -38.81 -24.40
C PHE A 551 -69.80 -39.97 -23.93
N GLY A 552 -70.35 -40.80 -24.83
CA GLY A 552 -71.43 -41.74 -24.49
C GLY A 552 -71.42 -43.10 -25.17
N ASP A 553 -70.47 -43.97 -24.82
CA ASP A 553 -70.55 -45.44 -24.95
C ASP A 553 -69.68 -46.03 -23.81
N ALA A 554 -70.27 -46.49 -22.70
CA ALA A 554 -70.57 -47.90 -22.36
C ALA A 554 -69.32 -48.81 -22.22
N SER A 555 -69.18 -49.69 -21.22
CA SER A 555 -70.06 -50.04 -20.09
C SER A 555 -69.24 -50.67 -18.93
N PRO A 556 -69.79 -50.85 -17.71
CA PRO A 556 -69.01 -51.27 -16.53
C PRO A 556 -68.91 -52.80 -16.34
N ALA A 557 -67.82 -53.25 -15.69
CA ALA A 557 -67.67 -54.61 -15.17
C ALA A 557 -66.79 -54.61 -13.90
N THR A 558 -67.10 -55.45 -12.90
CA THR A 558 -66.40 -55.47 -11.59
C THR A 558 -66.18 -56.88 -11.03
N ARG A 559 -64.92 -57.19 -10.68
CA ARG A 559 -64.45 -58.26 -9.75
C ARG A 559 -64.69 -59.72 -10.23
N PRO A 560 -64.12 -60.80 -9.60
CA PRO A 560 -63.46 -60.97 -8.28
C PRO A 560 -62.03 -60.37 -8.19
N ASP A 561 -61.31 -60.23 -7.05
CA ASP A 561 -61.43 -60.60 -5.61
C ASP A 561 -60.63 -61.83 -5.09
N GLU A 562 -60.18 -61.72 -3.82
CA GLU A 562 -59.55 -62.67 -2.85
C GLU A 562 -58.22 -63.46 -3.07
N SER A 563 -57.22 -63.15 -2.21
CA SER A 563 -56.29 -64.07 -1.46
C SER A 563 -55.20 -64.87 -2.25
N ASP A 564 -54.10 -65.40 -1.67
CA ASP A 564 -53.66 -65.66 -0.28
C ASP A 564 -52.08 -65.75 -0.18
N ARG A 565 -51.53 -65.83 1.04
CA ARG A 565 -50.14 -66.18 1.47
C ARG A 565 -49.04 -65.12 1.23
N ALA A 566 -48.21 -64.67 2.20
CA ALA A 566 -47.74 -65.12 3.53
C ALA A 566 -46.42 -65.94 3.56
N GLU A 567 -45.74 -65.84 4.72
CA GLU A 567 -44.55 -66.57 5.21
C GLU A 567 -43.12 -66.14 4.79
N SER A 568 -42.54 -65.26 5.63
CA SER A 568 -41.21 -65.45 6.25
C SER A 568 -39.93 -65.20 5.40
N HIS A 569 -38.69 -65.19 5.94
CA HIS A 569 -38.21 -65.40 7.32
C HIS A 569 -36.97 -64.50 7.61
N THR A 570 -36.86 -64.03 8.86
CA THR A 570 -35.67 -63.57 9.65
C THR A 570 -34.33 -63.15 9.01
N ALA A 571 -33.73 -62.10 9.61
CA ALA A 571 -32.29 -61.79 9.66
C ALA A 571 -31.53 -62.81 10.59
N PRO A 572 -30.35 -62.58 11.24
CA PRO A 572 -29.55 -61.36 11.47
C PRO A 572 -28.06 -61.57 10.97
N ASP A 573 -26.93 -61.16 11.56
CA ASP A 573 -26.64 -60.65 12.91
C ASP A 573 -25.33 -59.83 13.08
N HIS A 574 -25.19 -59.32 14.31
CA HIS A 574 -24.15 -58.51 14.95
C HIS A 574 -22.65 -58.84 14.75
N ALA A 575 -21.85 -57.78 14.89
CA ALA A 575 -20.58 -57.83 15.63
C ALA A 575 -20.80 -57.31 17.08
N PRO A 576 -20.08 -57.83 18.09
CA PRO A 576 -20.01 -57.28 19.44
C PRO A 576 -18.62 -56.71 19.83
N ASP A 577 -18.56 -56.01 20.95
CA ASP A 577 -17.41 -55.27 21.50
C ASP A 577 -17.14 -55.67 22.98
N ASN A 578 -16.07 -55.14 23.59
CA ASN A 578 -15.61 -55.19 25.00
C ASN A 578 -14.67 -56.35 25.42
N GLY A 579 -13.68 -56.02 26.26
CA GLY A 579 -12.75 -56.99 26.88
C GLY A 579 -11.67 -56.37 27.80
N PHE A 580 -12.03 -56.03 29.04
CA PHE A 580 -11.16 -55.46 30.09
C PHE A 580 -9.79 -56.15 30.31
N GLY A 581 -8.75 -55.39 30.70
CA GLY A 581 -7.47 -55.91 31.22
C GLY A 581 -6.70 -54.89 32.08
N SER A 582 -6.26 -55.29 33.28
CA SER A 582 -5.69 -54.42 34.32
C SER A 582 -4.15 -54.27 34.31
N ALA A 583 -3.66 -53.24 35.01
CA ALA A 583 -2.25 -52.86 35.26
C ALA A 583 -1.52 -53.85 36.24
N PRO A 584 -0.24 -53.66 36.70
CA PRO A 584 0.62 -52.45 36.65
C PRO A 584 2.16 -52.64 36.52
N THR A 585 2.91 -51.54 36.75
CA THR A 585 4.33 -51.40 37.19
C THR A 585 5.50 -51.94 36.35
N GLU A 586 6.48 -51.05 36.04
CA GLU A 586 7.83 -51.02 36.67
C GLU A 586 8.64 -49.76 36.23
N ARG A 587 9.95 -49.67 36.54
CA ARG A 587 10.78 -48.45 36.52
C ARG A 587 11.94 -48.48 35.52
N GLY A 588 12.36 -47.30 35.04
CA GLY A 588 13.65 -47.04 34.35
C GLY A 588 13.64 -45.63 33.75
N ALA A 589 14.33 -44.61 34.24
CA ALA A 589 15.74 -44.44 34.66
C ALA A 589 16.71 -44.20 33.48
N SER A 590 16.94 -42.92 33.20
CA SER A 590 18.16 -42.29 32.64
C SER A 590 19.02 -43.03 31.61
N HIS A 591 19.28 -42.36 30.48
CA HIS A 591 20.66 -41.99 30.15
C HIS A 591 20.73 -40.66 29.39
N ALA A 592 21.85 -39.96 29.54
CA ALA A 592 22.20 -38.76 28.78
C ALA A 592 23.27 -39.07 27.71
N GLY A 593 23.31 -38.23 26.68
CA GLY A 593 24.31 -38.20 25.61
C GLY A 593 24.25 -36.83 24.92
#